data_AF-A0A9Q1MM16-F1
#
_entry.id   AF-A0A9Q1MM16-F1
#
_cell.length_a   1.000
_cell.length_b   1.000
_cell.length_c   1.000
_cell.angle_alpha   90.00
_cell.angle_beta   90.00
_cell.angle_gamma   90.00
#
_symmetry.space_group_name_H-M   'P 1'
#
loop_
_entity.id
_entity.type
_entity.pdbx_description
1 polymer ?
#
loop_
_entity_poly.entity_id
_entity_poly.type
_entity_poly.pdbx_seq_one_letter_code
_entity_poly.pdbx_strand_id
1 'polypeptide(L)'
;MIDIVAPNLEDLYIGSFSRDLDVINNAASKSIKHLKLSAVAVNDQWLESIFSNLPNLEICHFVSCLSLRIMKISSYRLKLLEIVTCCNLIAVDLDTPNVIVIPKDMRENLLPPLYGAKRLHIKIMDQTNYSVVDVVDSLLWISPQVDTLSVDQGRSLNSLIKFTYRDAANEDEKPCCASQAWKCWRHELKKVKLQNFARTELEKLRNYFLTNTDTLSIIENPSECSL
;
A
#
# COMPACT_ATOMS: atom_id res chain seq x y z
N MET A 1 21.27 21.61 -12.53
CA MET A 1 21.86 20.31 -12.94
C MET A 1 23.16 20.07 -12.17
N ILE A 2 23.20 19.04 -11.32
CA ILE A 2 24.35 18.71 -10.44
C ILE A 2 24.78 17.28 -10.77
N ASP A 3 26.06 17.05 -11.07
CA ASP A 3 26.63 15.72 -11.25
C ASP A 3 27.28 15.26 -9.94
N ILE A 4 26.88 14.11 -9.40
CA ILE A 4 27.41 13.57 -8.14
C ILE A 4 28.42 12.47 -8.46
N VAL A 5 29.71 12.79 -8.46
CA VAL A 5 30.77 11.78 -8.70
C VAL A 5 31.16 11.12 -7.37
N ALA A 6 30.41 10.10 -6.94
CA ALA A 6 30.66 9.37 -5.69
C ALA A 6 30.33 7.86 -5.81
N PRO A 7 31.27 7.02 -6.31
CA PRO A 7 30.98 5.65 -6.75
C PRO A 7 30.58 4.65 -5.66
N ASN A 8 30.79 4.99 -4.39
CA ASN A 8 30.42 4.15 -3.23
C ASN A 8 29.33 4.79 -2.36
N LEU A 9 28.68 5.86 -2.84
CA LEU A 9 27.63 6.53 -2.10
C LEU A 9 26.40 5.64 -2.02
N GLU A 10 26.01 5.20 -0.82
CA GLU A 10 24.80 4.41 -0.60
C GLU A 10 23.59 5.28 -0.22
N ASP A 11 23.83 6.38 0.48
CA ASP A 11 22.81 7.29 0.99
C ASP A 11 22.91 8.66 0.32
N LEU A 12 21.84 9.10 -0.34
CA LEU A 12 21.77 10.41 -0.98
C LEU A 12 20.62 11.23 -0.40
N TYR A 13 20.95 12.36 0.23
CA TYR A 13 19.99 13.33 0.72
C TYR A 13 20.11 14.65 -0.03
N ILE A 14 18.98 15.15 -0.55
CA ILE A 14 18.90 16.42 -1.26
C ILE A 14 17.74 17.22 -0.66
N GLY A 15 18.05 18.42 -0.19
CA GLY A 15 17.06 19.37 0.28
C GLY A 15 17.19 20.69 -0.47
N SER A 16 16.06 21.32 -0.78
CA SER A 16 16.05 22.70 -1.26
C SER A 16 15.10 23.55 -0.41
N PHE A 17 15.46 24.81 -0.19
CA PHE A 17 14.51 25.82 0.31
C PHE A 17 13.93 26.68 -0.81
N SER A 18 14.54 26.64 -2.01
CA SER A 18 14.03 27.30 -3.21
C SER A 18 13.36 26.29 -4.14
N ARG A 19 12.27 26.70 -4.79
CA ARG A 19 11.44 25.85 -5.65
C ARG A 19 12.10 25.47 -6.98
N ASP A 20 13.34 25.90 -7.24
CA ASP A 20 13.96 25.90 -8.56
C ASP A 20 15.24 25.04 -8.61
N LEU A 21 15.30 23.95 -7.86
CA LEU A 21 16.45 23.04 -7.93
C LEU A 21 16.29 22.13 -9.15
N ASP A 22 16.93 22.47 -10.27
CA ASP A 22 17.05 21.60 -11.44
C ASP A 22 17.84 20.34 -11.06
N VAL A 23 17.12 19.24 -10.91
CA VAL A 23 17.60 18.01 -10.30
C VAL A 23 18.59 17.26 -11.21
N ILE A 24 19.49 16.53 -10.55
CA ILE A 24 20.65 15.74 -11.01
C ILE A 24 20.50 15.12 -12.40
N ASN A 25 21.56 15.21 -13.20
CA ASN A 25 21.72 14.43 -14.43
C ASN A 25 22.71 13.29 -14.20
N ASN A 26 22.34 12.10 -14.67
CA ASN A 26 23.12 10.93 -15.13
C ASN A 26 24.46 10.50 -14.44
N ALA A 27 24.89 11.07 -13.32
CA ALA A 27 26.07 10.64 -12.59
C ALA A 27 25.74 9.99 -11.24
N ALA A 28 24.46 9.68 -10.97
CA ALA A 28 24.09 9.07 -9.71
C ALA A 28 24.68 7.66 -9.61
N SER A 29 25.42 7.41 -8.53
CA SER A 29 26.13 6.16 -8.32
C SER A 29 25.17 4.97 -8.30
N LYS A 30 25.50 3.91 -9.05
CA LYS A 30 24.75 2.63 -9.02
C LYS A 30 24.74 1.97 -7.64
N SER A 31 25.57 2.44 -6.70
CA SER A 31 25.62 1.98 -5.31
C SER A 31 24.51 2.54 -4.42
N ILE A 32 23.78 3.57 -4.86
CA ILE A 32 22.76 4.23 -4.03
C ILE A 32 21.65 3.23 -3.70
N LYS A 33 21.41 3.06 -2.40
CA LYS A 33 20.33 2.24 -1.83
C LYS A 33 19.25 3.11 -1.21
N HIS A 34 19.60 4.27 -0.67
CA HIS A 34 18.66 5.15 0.03
C HIS A 34 18.66 6.55 -0.59
N LEU A 35 17.48 7.01 -1.01
CA LEU A 35 17.27 8.33 -1.57
C LEU A 35 16.28 9.10 -0.71
N LYS A 36 16.63 10.33 -0.33
CA LYS A 36 15.71 11.26 0.33
C LYS A 36 15.74 12.64 -0.32
N LEU A 37 14.57 13.11 -0.74
CA LEU A 37 14.36 14.43 -1.33
C LEU A 37 13.46 15.27 -0.42
N SER A 38 13.83 16.52 -0.16
CA SER A 38 13.09 17.43 0.72
C SER A 38 12.89 18.80 0.05
N ALA A 39 11.63 19.19 -0.15
CA ALA A 39 11.25 20.46 -0.78
C ALA A 39 11.91 20.71 -2.14
N VAL A 40 12.08 19.63 -2.92
CA VAL A 40 12.63 19.65 -4.29
C VAL A 40 11.49 19.66 -5.31
N ALA A 41 11.65 20.43 -6.38
CA ALA A 41 10.77 20.37 -7.54
C ALA A 41 11.15 19.15 -8.41
N VAL A 42 10.47 18.03 -8.20
CA VAL A 42 10.59 16.83 -9.02
C VAL A 42 9.40 16.74 -9.97
N ASN A 43 9.68 16.37 -11.23
CA ASN A 43 8.66 16.08 -12.23
C ASN A 43 8.67 14.61 -12.60
N ASP A 44 7.60 14.18 -13.27
CA ASP A 44 7.33 12.77 -13.58
C ASP A 44 8.47 12.14 -14.43
N GLN A 45 8.98 12.88 -15.43
CA GLN A 45 10.07 12.43 -16.31
C GLN A 45 11.39 12.21 -15.56
N TRP A 46 11.67 13.05 -14.55
CA TRP A 46 12.87 12.90 -13.73
C TRP A 46 12.79 11.64 -12.85
N LEU A 47 11.61 11.33 -12.30
CA LEU A 47 11.41 10.12 -11.49
C LEU A 47 11.62 8.84 -12.30
N GLU A 48 11.06 8.76 -13.50
CA GLU A 48 11.26 7.60 -14.40
C GLU A 48 12.76 7.40 -14.69
N SER A 49 13.50 8.49 -14.92
CA SER A 49 14.95 8.45 -15.14
C SER A 49 15.71 7.94 -13.90
N ILE A 50 15.32 8.36 -12.70
CA ILE A 50 15.99 7.93 -11.46
C ILE A 50 15.78 6.44 -11.19
N PHE A 51 14.54 5.95 -11.29
CA PHE A 51 14.27 4.52 -11.07
C PHE A 51 14.96 3.63 -12.11
N SER A 52 15.13 4.13 -13.34
CA SER A 52 15.91 3.44 -14.37
C SER A 52 17.42 3.45 -14.09
N ASN A 53 17.94 4.51 -13.47
CA ASN A 53 19.38 4.72 -13.28
C ASN A 53 19.92 4.27 -11.91
N LEU A 54 19.04 4.00 -10.93
CA LEU A 54 19.41 3.51 -9.60
C LEU A 54 18.96 2.05 -9.40
N PRO A 55 19.67 1.09 -10.02
CA PRO A 55 19.24 -0.31 -10.05
C PRO A 55 19.28 -1.01 -8.68
N ASN A 56 19.90 -0.40 -7.67
CA ASN A 56 20.03 -0.93 -6.31
C ASN A 56 19.21 -0.15 -5.27
N LEU A 57 18.33 0.76 -5.71
CA LEU A 57 17.54 1.58 -4.81
C LEU A 57 16.56 0.71 -4.00
N GLU A 58 16.72 0.71 -2.68
CA GLU A 58 15.90 -0.05 -1.74
C GLU A 58 14.93 0.85 -0.97
N ILE A 59 15.29 2.11 -0.70
CA ILE A 59 14.52 3.01 0.14
C ILE A 59 14.42 4.38 -0.53
N CYS A 60 13.21 4.92 -0.64
CA CYS A 60 12.98 6.24 -1.22
C CYS A 60 12.03 7.09 -0.34
N HIS A 61 12.44 8.32 -0.05
CA HIS A 61 11.71 9.27 0.79
C HIS A 61 11.50 10.59 0.03
N PHE A 62 10.25 11.04 -0.07
CA PHE A 62 9.88 12.35 -0.62
C PHE A 62 9.22 13.18 0.47
N VAL A 63 9.78 14.35 0.77
CA VAL A 63 9.27 15.27 1.79
C VAL A 63 8.98 16.62 1.13
N SER A 64 7.78 17.17 1.32
CA SER A 64 7.40 18.51 0.84
C SER A 64 7.65 18.76 -0.66
N CYS A 65 7.60 17.74 -1.51
CA CYS A 65 7.83 17.85 -2.95
C CYS A 65 6.55 18.31 -3.65
N LEU A 66 6.33 19.62 -3.69
CA LEU A 66 5.05 20.20 -4.11
C LEU A 66 4.82 20.20 -5.63
N SER A 67 5.86 20.03 -6.45
CA SER A 67 5.69 19.96 -7.91
C SER A 67 5.28 18.58 -8.40
N LEU A 68 5.35 17.57 -7.52
CA LEU A 68 5.09 16.19 -7.85
C LEU A 68 3.59 15.99 -8.07
N ARG A 69 3.20 15.49 -9.26
CA ARG A 69 1.79 15.21 -9.59
C ARG A 69 1.56 13.74 -9.87
N ILE A 70 2.38 13.10 -10.71
CA ILE A 70 2.26 11.67 -10.99
C ILE A 70 3.61 11.02 -10.74
N MET A 71 3.61 9.93 -9.99
CA MET A 71 4.83 9.18 -9.70
C MET A 71 4.76 7.83 -10.37
N LYS A 72 5.68 7.59 -11.31
CA LYS A 72 5.87 6.30 -11.96
C LYS A 72 7.11 5.61 -11.41
N ILE A 73 6.97 4.37 -10.95
CA ILE A 73 8.08 3.62 -10.35
C ILE A 73 8.16 2.22 -10.95
N SER A 74 9.27 1.93 -11.61
CA SER A 74 9.63 0.58 -12.06
C SER A 74 10.87 0.11 -11.30
N SER A 75 10.71 -0.48 -10.11
CA SER A 75 11.85 -1.01 -9.33
C SER A 75 11.49 -2.22 -8.48
N TYR A 76 12.08 -3.38 -8.81
CA TYR A 76 11.90 -4.65 -8.12
C TYR A 76 12.72 -4.78 -6.81
N ARG A 77 13.58 -3.81 -6.50
CA ARG A 77 14.41 -3.80 -5.29
C ARG A 77 13.93 -2.83 -4.24
N LEU A 78 12.99 -1.95 -4.59
CA LEU A 78 12.44 -0.97 -3.66
C LEU A 78 11.66 -1.70 -2.55
N LYS A 79 12.17 -1.59 -1.33
CA LYS A 79 11.60 -2.16 -0.10
C LYS A 79 10.72 -1.15 0.63
N LEU A 80 11.00 0.14 0.48
CA LEU A 80 10.30 1.21 1.19
C LEU A 80 10.15 2.45 0.30
N LEU A 81 8.90 2.93 0.18
CA LEU A 81 8.56 4.23 -0.39
C LEU A 81 7.81 5.05 0.68
N GLU A 82 8.37 6.18 1.09
CA GLU A 82 7.76 7.11 2.02
C GLU A 82 7.52 8.47 1.34
N ILE A 83 6.30 8.97 1.43
CA ILE A 83 5.90 10.26 0.84
C ILE A 83 5.25 11.09 1.94
N VAL A 84 5.76 12.30 2.19
CA VAL A 84 5.39 13.17 3.30
C VAL A 84 5.15 14.58 2.76
N THR A 85 4.02 15.21 3.09
CA THR A 85 3.72 16.62 2.74
C THR A 85 3.83 16.95 1.23
N CYS A 86 3.65 15.96 0.34
CA CYS A 86 3.65 16.17 -1.12
C CYS A 86 2.22 16.41 -1.62
N CYS A 87 1.66 17.58 -1.31
CA CYS A 87 0.21 17.85 -1.41
C CYS A 87 -0.40 17.89 -2.82
N ASN A 88 0.43 17.93 -3.88
CA ASN A 88 -0.05 17.98 -5.26
C ASN A 88 0.04 16.61 -5.98
N LEU A 89 0.48 15.55 -5.29
CA LEU A 89 0.57 14.20 -5.83
C LEU A 89 -0.84 13.62 -5.98
N ILE A 90 -1.24 13.35 -7.22
CA ILE A 90 -2.56 12.85 -7.59
C ILE A 90 -2.59 11.35 -7.87
N ALA A 91 -1.47 10.76 -8.30
CA ALA A 91 -1.39 9.33 -8.64
C ALA A 91 0.01 8.77 -8.42
N VAL A 92 0.08 7.53 -7.95
CA VAL A 92 1.29 6.73 -7.88
C VAL A 92 1.06 5.48 -8.72
N ASP A 93 1.64 5.48 -9.91
CA ASP A 93 1.70 4.36 -10.82
C ASP A 93 2.96 3.58 -10.48
N LEU A 94 2.81 2.41 -9.88
CA LEU A 94 3.94 1.54 -9.77
C LEU A 94 3.81 0.47 -10.86
N ASP A 95 4.88 0.30 -11.63
CA ASP A 95 5.19 -0.89 -12.40
C ASP A 95 5.80 -1.98 -11.47
N THR A 96 5.83 -1.67 -10.17
CA THR A 96 5.77 -2.57 -9.01
C THR A 96 4.42 -2.41 -8.31
N PRO A 97 4.02 -3.05 -7.21
CA PRO A 97 2.62 -2.96 -6.78
C PRO A 97 2.35 -1.82 -5.76
N ASN A 98 1.97 -0.59 -6.19
CA ASN A 98 1.20 0.41 -5.37
C ASN A 98 -0.04 0.89 -6.13
N VAL A 99 -0.78 -0.04 -6.70
CA VAL A 99 -2.23 0.09 -6.71
C VAL A 99 -2.70 -0.59 -5.42
N ILE A 100 -3.11 0.19 -4.39
CA ILE A 100 -3.70 -0.45 -3.20
C ILE A 100 -5.04 -1.09 -3.59
N VAL A 101 -5.82 -0.44 -4.47
CA VAL A 101 -7.12 -0.93 -4.95
C VAL A 101 -7.00 -1.61 -6.32
N ILE A 102 -6.83 -2.93 -6.31
CA ILE A 102 -6.59 -3.72 -7.53
C ILE A 102 -7.94 -4.03 -8.20
N PRO A 103 -8.19 -3.62 -9.46
CA PRO A 103 -9.45 -3.91 -10.15
C PRO A 103 -9.75 -5.41 -10.24
N LYS A 104 -11.02 -5.80 -10.14
CA LYS A 104 -11.42 -7.22 -10.06
C LYS A 104 -11.06 -8.01 -11.32
N ASP A 105 -11.20 -7.40 -12.49
CA ASP A 105 -10.85 -7.96 -13.79
C ASP A 105 -9.34 -8.26 -13.92
N MET A 106 -8.49 -7.45 -13.27
CA MET A 106 -7.05 -7.73 -13.23
C MET A 106 -6.70 -8.94 -12.34
N ARG A 107 -7.56 -9.30 -11.38
CA ARG A 107 -7.33 -10.41 -10.44
C ARG A 107 -7.60 -11.78 -11.05
N GLU A 108 -8.40 -11.87 -12.11
CA GLU A 108 -8.86 -13.13 -12.69
C GLU A 108 -7.71 -13.98 -13.26
N ASN A 109 -6.59 -13.34 -13.61
CA ASN A 109 -5.41 -13.99 -14.19
C ASN A 109 -4.16 -13.93 -13.29
N LEU A 110 -4.29 -13.43 -12.06
CA LEU A 110 -3.15 -13.18 -11.16
C LEU A 110 -3.28 -13.99 -9.87
N LEU A 111 -2.15 -14.48 -9.37
CA LEU A 111 -2.06 -15.09 -8.04
C LEU A 111 -1.89 -13.99 -6.98
N PRO A 112 -2.50 -14.14 -5.78
CA PRO A 112 -2.22 -13.27 -4.64
C PRO A 112 -0.71 -13.18 -4.36
N PRO A 113 -0.12 -11.98 -4.42
CA PRO A 113 1.32 -11.85 -4.26
C PRO A 113 1.80 -12.13 -2.82
N LEU A 114 0.95 -12.00 -1.80
CA LEU A 114 1.32 -12.11 -0.39
C LEU A 114 0.49 -13.16 0.38
N TYR A 115 0.14 -14.29 -0.23
CA TYR A 115 -0.78 -15.29 0.35
C TYR A 115 -0.39 -15.83 1.75
N GLY A 116 0.90 -15.80 2.11
CA GLY A 116 1.41 -16.24 3.42
C GLY A 116 1.48 -15.12 4.48
N ALA A 117 1.20 -13.87 4.13
CA ALA A 117 1.39 -12.74 5.03
C ALA A 117 0.29 -12.68 6.10
N LYS A 118 0.67 -12.81 7.37
CA LYS A 118 -0.27 -12.78 8.51
C LYS A 118 -0.65 -11.38 8.97
N ARG A 119 0.13 -10.37 8.62
CA ARG A 119 -0.14 -8.98 8.99
C ARG A 119 0.17 -8.05 7.83
N LEU A 120 -0.75 -7.14 7.51
CA LEU A 120 -0.49 -6.03 6.59
C LEU A 120 -0.80 -4.71 7.29
N HIS A 121 0.03 -3.71 7.06
CA HIS A 121 -0.19 -2.35 7.52
C HIS A 121 -0.09 -1.42 6.32
N ILE A 122 -1.08 -0.56 6.14
CA ILE A 122 -1.10 0.45 5.10
C ILE A 122 -1.41 1.81 5.70
N LYS A 123 -0.86 2.85 5.10
CA LYS A 123 -1.15 4.24 5.45
C LYS A 123 -1.84 4.92 4.27
N ILE A 124 -3.04 5.45 4.52
CA ILE A 124 -3.88 6.16 3.57
C ILE A 124 -3.87 7.63 3.95
N MET A 125 -3.19 8.45 3.16
CA MET A 125 -3.11 9.89 3.40
C MET A 125 -4.19 10.71 2.65
N ASP A 126 -4.81 10.12 1.63
CA ASP A 126 -5.94 10.70 0.88
C ASP A 126 -7.09 9.69 0.80
N GLN A 127 -8.25 10.06 1.35
CA GLN A 127 -9.45 9.23 1.43
C GLN A 127 -10.49 9.57 0.34
N THR A 128 -10.19 10.53 -0.54
CA THR A 128 -11.20 11.08 -1.47
C THR A 128 -11.47 10.19 -2.69
N ASN A 129 -10.56 9.28 -3.02
CA ASN A 129 -10.59 8.52 -4.27
C ASN A 129 -11.00 7.04 -4.13
N TYR A 130 -11.04 6.49 -2.92
CA TYR A 130 -11.30 5.06 -2.69
C TYR A 130 -12.09 4.85 -1.41
N SER A 131 -13.03 3.91 -1.41
CA SER A 131 -13.69 3.52 -0.17
C SER A 131 -12.80 2.58 0.64
N VAL A 132 -12.97 2.60 1.97
CA VAL A 132 -12.33 1.62 2.87
C VAL A 132 -12.59 0.17 2.45
N VAL A 133 -13.73 -0.09 1.81
CA VAL A 133 -14.11 -1.41 1.31
C VAL A 133 -13.21 -1.81 0.13
N ASP A 134 -12.98 -0.91 -0.81
CA ASP A 134 -12.16 -1.20 -2.00
C ASP A 134 -10.72 -1.53 -1.60
N VAL A 135 -10.22 -0.82 -0.60
CA VAL A 135 -8.91 -1.07 0.01
C VAL A 135 -8.88 -2.43 0.69
N VAL A 136 -9.84 -2.72 1.58
CA VAL A 136 -9.89 -4.00 2.29
C VAL A 136 -10.07 -5.19 1.35
N ASP A 137 -10.93 -5.07 0.33
CA ASP A 137 -11.14 -6.10 -0.71
C ASP A 137 -9.84 -6.40 -1.46
N SER A 138 -9.10 -5.37 -1.82
CA SER A 138 -7.82 -5.54 -2.52
C SER A 138 -6.74 -6.13 -1.61
N LEU A 139 -6.68 -5.73 -0.34
CA LEU A 139 -5.75 -6.33 0.64
C LEU A 139 -6.07 -7.80 0.94
N LEU A 140 -7.35 -8.17 1.01
CA LEU A 140 -7.78 -9.56 1.16
C LEU A 140 -7.54 -10.39 -0.09
N TRP A 141 -7.51 -9.77 -1.27
CA TRP A 141 -7.01 -10.43 -2.47
C TRP A 141 -5.49 -10.61 -2.42
N ILE A 142 -4.73 -9.58 -1.98
CA ILE A 142 -3.27 -9.63 -1.86
C ILE A 142 -2.80 -10.69 -0.85
N SER A 143 -3.42 -10.73 0.34
CA SER A 143 -3.18 -11.73 1.39
C SER A 143 -4.50 -12.31 1.91
N PRO A 144 -4.93 -13.44 1.35
CA PRO A 144 -6.23 -14.03 1.68
C PRO A 144 -6.31 -14.74 3.03
N GLN A 145 -5.17 -15.05 3.65
CA GLN A 145 -5.09 -15.65 4.98
C GLN A 145 -4.45 -14.71 6.00
N VAL A 146 -4.65 -13.40 5.81
CA VAL A 146 -4.15 -12.37 6.72
C VAL A 146 -4.88 -12.43 8.06
N ASP A 147 -4.14 -12.48 9.16
CA ASP A 147 -4.74 -12.49 10.50
C ASP A 147 -5.06 -11.06 10.97
N THR A 148 -4.30 -10.06 10.52
CA THR A 148 -4.46 -8.67 10.95
C THR A 148 -4.18 -7.67 9.82
N LEU A 149 -5.14 -6.78 9.54
CA LEU A 149 -4.95 -5.61 8.69
C LEU A 149 -4.98 -4.35 9.56
N SER A 150 -3.98 -3.49 9.40
CA SER A 150 -3.95 -2.17 10.02
C SER A 150 -3.99 -1.10 8.94
N VAL A 151 -4.89 -0.14 9.10
CA VAL A 151 -5.06 1.00 8.19
C VAL A 151 -4.84 2.27 9.02
N ASP A 152 -3.70 2.92 8.82
CA ASP A 152 -3.46 4.27 9.31
C ASP A 152 -4.11 5.25 8.33
N GLN A 153 -5.12 5.99 8.79
CA GLN A 153 -5.86 6.95 7.99
C GLN A 153 -5.53 8.40 8.38
N GLY A 154 -4.42 8.64 9.09
CA GLY A 154 -4.07 9.93 9.66
C GLY A 154 -4.94 10.34 10.86
N ARG A 155 -5.64 9.37 11.47
CA ARG A 155 -6.48 9.56 12.68
C ARG A 155 -5.66 9.31 13.95
N SER A 156 -6.21 9.62 15.13
CA SER A 156 -5.54 9.41 16.42
C SER A 156 -5.19 7.96 16.73
N LEU A 157 -5.93 7.00 16.17
CA LEU A 157 -5.69 5.57 16.29
C LEU A 157 -5.76 4.90 14.91
N ASN A 158 -4.86 3.94 14.69
CA ASN A 158 -4.92 3.09 13.51
C ASN A 158 -6.18 2.24 13.55
N SER A 159 -6.89 2.20 12.42
CA SER A 159 -7.98 1.26 12.22
C SER A 159 -7.41 -0.15 12.11
N LEU A 160 -8.05 -1.12 12.75
CA LEU A 160 -7.54 -2.47 12.86
C LEU A 160 -8.64 -3.47 12.56
N ILE A 161 -8.35 -4.41 11.66
CA ILE A 161 -9.20 -5.55 11.36
C ILE A 161 -8.45 -6.82 11.76
N LYS A 162 -9.07 -7.66 12.58
CA LYS A 162 -8.55 -8.99 12.91
C LYS A 162 -9.45 -10.05 12.34
N PHE A 163 -8.86 -11.02 11.65
CA PHE A 163 -9.56 -12.13 11.03
C PHE A 163 -9.31 -13.41 11.85
N THR A 164 -10.32 -14.26 11.90
CA THR A 164 -10.20 -15.62 12.43
C THR A 164 -10.85 -16.55 11.45
N TYR A 165 -10.13 -17.59 11.09
CA TYR A 165 -10.55 -18.58 10.10
C TYR A 165 -11.03 -19.87 10.80
N ARG A 166 -11.70 -20.75 10.07
CA ARG A 166 -12.07 -22.08 10.56
C ARG A 166 -10.83 -22.95 10.75
N ASP A 167 -10.92 -23.85 11.73
CA ASP A 167 -9.88 -24.86 11.95
C ASP A 167 -9.91 -25.87 10.80
N ALA A 168 -8.74 -26.39 10.41
CA ALA A 168 -8.57 -27.25 9.25
C ALA A 168 -9.25 -28.63 9.33
N ALA A 169 -10.05 -28.90 10.37
CA ALA A 169 -10.61 -30.21 10.68
C ALA A 169 -11.80 -30.64 9.79
N ASN A 170 -12.33 -29.76 8.95
CA ASN A 170 -13.43 -30.09 8.03
C ASN A 170 -12.89 -30.13 6.60
N GLU A 171 -12.30 -31.26 6.22
CA GLU A 171 -11.74 -31.51 4.87
C GLU A 171 -12.83 -31.75 3.80
N ASP A 172 -14.11 -31.78 4.18
CA ASP A 172 -15.21 -32.20 3.30
C ASP A 172 -15.92 -31.05 2.54
N GLU A 173 -15.53 -29.79 2.74
CA GLU A 173 -16.10 -28.68 1.97
C GLU A 173 -15.28 -28.40 0.71
N LYS A 174 -15.90 -28.69 -0.44
CA LYS A 174 -15.39 -28.33 -1.77
C LYS A 174 -14.95 -26.87 -1.78
N PRO A 175 -13.67 -26.54 -2.06
CA PRO A 175 -13.25 -25.15 -2.16
C PRO A 175 -14.04 -24.49 -3.28
N CYS A 176 -14.64 -23.32 -3.02
CA CYS A 176 -15.38 -22.58 -4.06
C CYS A 176 -14.52 -22.22 -5.28
N CYS A 177 -13.19 -22.24 -5.11
CA CYS A 177 -12.20 -22.01 -6.15
C CYS A 177 -11.47 -23.33 -6.43
N ALA A 178 -12.11 -24.25 -7.16
CA ALA A 178 -11.55 -25.57 -7.50
C ALA A 178 -10.23 -25.53 -8.31
N SER A 179 -9.73 -24.34 -8.65
CA SER A 179 -8.51 -24.07 -9.43
C SER A 179 -7.39 -23.36 -8.66
N GLN A 180 -7.54 -23.08 -7.36
CA GLN A 180 -6.55 -22.32 -6.58
C GLN A 180 -5.98 -23.13 -5.42
N ALA A 181 -4.65 -23.12 -5.27
CA ALA A 181 -3.89 -23.86 -4.24
C ALA A 181 -4.04 -23.32 -2.80
N TRP A 182 -4.98 -22.40 -2.54
CA TRP A 182 -5.10 -21.66 -1.28
C TRP A 182 -6.56 -21.53 -0.86
N LYS A 183 -6.79 -21.51 0.45
CA LYS A 183 -8.14 -21.42 1.01
C LYS A 183 -8.68 -19.99 0.86
N CYS A 184 -9.86 -19.87 0.24
CA CYS A 184 -10.51 -18.58 -0.02
C CYS A 184 -11.09 -17.98 1.26
N TRP A 185 -10.75 -16.73 1.56
CA TRP A 185 -11.23 -16.04 2.77
C TRP A 185 -12.76 -16.00 2.88
N ARG A 186 -13.47 -16.02 1.75
CA ARG A 186 -14.95 -15.93 1.73
C ARG A 186 -15.66 -17.09 2.42
N HIS A 187 -15.05 -18.28 2.42
CA HIS A 187 -15.64 -19.51 2.97
C HIS A 187 -15.00 -19.89 4.31
N GLU A 188 -13.72 -19.58 4.48
CA GLU A 188 -12.96 -19.90 5.69
C GLU A 188 -13.16 -18.92 6.82
N LEU A 189 -13.59 -17.69 6.53
CA LEU A 189 -13.66 -16.65 7.54
C LEU A 189 -14.79 -16.93 8.54
N LYS A 190 -14.42 -17.11 9.81
CA LYS A 190 -15.31 -17.42 10.94
C LYS A 190 -15.67 -16.16 11.73
N LYS A 191 -14.71 -15.23 11.86
CA LYS A 191 -14.88 -14.03 12.68
C LYS A 191 -14.05 -12.87 12.16
N VAL A 192 -14.63 -11.68 12.20
CA VAL A 192 -13.95 -10.40 11.95
C VAL A 192 -14.13 -9.49 13.16
N LYS A 193 -13.03 -8.90 13.63
CA LYS A 193 -13.05 -7.84 14.64
C LYS A 193 -12.61 -6.53 14.00
N LEU A 194 -13.48 -5.54 13.99
CA LEU A 194 -13.24 -4.19 13.48
C LEU A 194 -12.99 -3.25 14.66
N GLN A 195 -11.91 -2.47 14.63
CA GLN A 195 -11.56 -1.54 15.69
C GLN A 195 -11.14 -0.20 15.10
N ASN A 196 -11.52 0.90 15.76
CA ASN A 196 -11.11 2.27 15.42
C ASN A 196 -11.47 2.71 13.98
N PHE A 197 -12.63 2.28 13.49
CA PHE A 197 -13.22 2.78 12.24
C PHE A 197 -14.34 3.77 12.58
N ALA A 198 -14.59 4.72 11.67
CA ALA A 198 -15.77 5.57 11.76
C ALA A 198 -17.05 4.74 11.62
N ARG A 199 -18.16 5.21 12.19
CA ARG A 199 -19.44 4.50 12.13
C ARG A 199 -19.90 4.18 10.71
N THR A 200 -19.74 5.13 9.78
CA THR A 200 -20.09 4.94 8.37
C THR A 200 -19.18 3.93 7.67
N GLU A 201 -17.92 3.81 8.07
CA GLU A 201 -16.99 2.81 7.57
C GLU A 201 -17.32 1.43 8.12
N LEU A 202 -17.67 1.33 9.41
CA LEU A 202 -18.12 0.09 10.04
C LEU A 202 -19.34 -0.47 9.33
N GLU A 203 -20.36 0.35 9.06
CA GLU A 203 -21.56 -0.09 8.34
C GLU A 203 -21.22 -0.62 6.94
N LYS A 204 -20.35 0.07 6.19
CA LYS A 204 -19.89 -0.37 4.86
C LYS A 204 -19.12 -1.69 4.92
N LEU A 205 -18.15 -1.80 5.84
CA LEU A 205 -17.34 -3.00 6.01
C LEU A 205 -18.19 -4.18 6.48
N ARG A 206 -19.14 -3.95 7.39
CA ARG A 206 -20.10 -4.96 7.86
C ARG A 206 -20.93 -5.50 6.70
N ASN A 207 -21.55 -4.62 5.92
CA ASN A 207 -22.33 -5.02 4.75
C ASN A 207 -21.48 -5.77 3.73
N TYR A 208 -20.27 -5.28 3.48
CA TYR A 208 -19.30 -5.95 2.62
C TYR A 208 -19.02 -7.37 3.11
N PHE A 209 -18.64 -7.58 4.36
CA PHE A 209 -18.33 -8.92 4.85
C PHE A 209 -19.55 -9.86 4.84
N LEU A 210 -20.72 -9.38 5.26
CA LEU A 210 -21.95 -10.18 5.26
C LEU A 210 -22.43 -10.57 3.86
N THR A 211 -22.21 -9.71 2.86
CA THR A 211 -22.58 -10.01 1.46
C THR A 211 -21.63 -11.02 0.82
N ASN A 212 -20.44 -11.18 1.38
CA ASN A 212 -19.35 -11.96 0.76
C ASN A 212 -18.98 -13.22 1.57
N THR A 213 -19.68 -13.52 2.69
CA THR A 213 -19.41 -14.70 3.57
C THR A 213 -20.72 -15.27 4.13
N ASP A 214 -20.84 -16.60 4.19
CA ASP A 214 -22.10 -17.27 4.58
C ASP A 214 -22.29 -17.42 6.10
N THR A 215 -21.20 -17.60 6.85
CA THR A 215 -21.24 -17.82 8.31
C THR A 215 -20.17 -16.99 9.01
N LEU A 216 -20.54 -15.76 9.38
CA LEU A 216 -19.61 -14.80 9.94
C LEU A 216 -20.12 -14.16 11.24
N SER A 217 -19.23 -14.12 12.25
CA SER A 217 -19.42 -13.28 13.44
C SER A 217 -18.61 -11.99 13.30
N ILE A 218 -19.25 -10.83 13.48
CA ILE A 218 -18.61 -9.51 13.41
C ILE A 218 -18.64 -8.86 14.79
N ILE A 219 -17.48 -8.40 15.27
CA ILE A 219 -17.35 -7.62 16.50
C ILE A 219 -16.82 -6.23 16.15
N GLU A 220 -17.51 -5.19 16.59
CA GLU A 220 -17.17 -3.80 16.28
C GLU A 220 -16.83 -3.05 17.57
N ASN A 221 -15.64 -2.43 17.58
CA ASN A 221 -15.22 -1.50 18.64
C ASN A 221 -14.97 -0.13 17.99
N PRO A 222 -15.99 0.74 17.93
CA PRO A 222 -15.88 2.05 17.29
C PRO A 222 -14.86 2.94 18.00
N SER A 223 -14.30 3.92 17.29
CA SER A 223 -13.45 4.95 17.91
C SER A 223 -14.30 5.87 18.80
N GLU A 224 -13.84 6.16 20.03
CA GLU A 224 -14.56 7.00 21.00
C GLU A 224 -14.75 8.47 20.56
N CYS A 225 -14.14 8.91 19.47
CA CYS A 225 -14.30 10.26 18.94
C CYS A 225 -15.43 10.32 17.89
N SER A 226 -16.67 10.28 18.36
CA SER A 226 -17.82 10.84 17.63
C SER A 226 -18.92 11.22 18.63
N LEU A 227 -18.74 12.40 19.24
CA LEU A 227 -19.79 13.24 19.80
C LEU A 227 -19.74 14.57 19.06
#